data_AF-A0A2V9T2Q3-F1
#
_entry.id   AF-A0A2V9T2Q3-F1
#
_cell.length_a   1.000
_cell.length_b   1.000
_cell.length_c   1.000
_cell.angle_alpha   90.00
_cell.angle_beta   90.00
_cell.angle_gamma   90.00
#
_symmetry.space_group_name_H-M   'P 1'
#
loop_
_entity.id
_entity.type
_entity.pdbx_description
1 polymer ?
#
loop_
_entity_poly.entity_id
_entity_poly.type
_entity_poly.pdbx_seq_one_letter_code
_entity_poly.pdbx_strand_id
1 'polypeptide(L)'
;MKKRQRLLTDEQWELIAPLFPRPKRRADKRGRPPAANRACLEGILWILQTGAAWRFLPDEFPSPSTCWRRLQRWQEQGIWLEAWRTLLGALDENGLLRWDESFLDGSFAPAKKGALRSGKPSAARERSGWYWQTVKAFRWEFSWKVPLRQKLRLRKPRWPKSRSRSRAAARDRNRSA
;
A
#
# COMPACT_ATOMS: atom_id res chain seq x y z
N MET A 1 -31.29 -7.46 16.87
CA MET A 1 -30.03 -6.97 16.27
C MET A 1 -30.02 -7.41 14.81
N LYS A 2 -29.88 -6.49 13.84
CA LYS A 2 -29.79 -6.86 12.41
C LYS A 2 -28.51 -7.68 12.21
N LYS A 3 -28.63 -8.94 11.78
CA LYS A 3 -27.46 -9.74 11.37
C LYS A 3 -26.79 -9.00 10.23
N ARG A 4 -25.51 -8.66 10.39
CA ARG A 4 -24.74 -8.03 9.31
C ARG A 4 -24.60 -9.03 8.16
N GLN A 5 -24.60 -8.49 6.94
CA GLN A 5 -24.48 -9.28 5.73
C GLN A 5 -23.12 -9.97 5.72
N ARG A 6 -23.10 -11.29 5.52
CA ARG A 6 -21.85 -12.05 5.31
C ARG A 6 -21.18 -11.52 4.04
N LEU A 7 -19.88 -11.28 4.10
CA LEU A 7 -19.14 -10.72 2.97
C LEU A 7 -18.76 -11.82 1.98
N LEU A 8 -18.56 -13.05 2.46
CA LEU A 8 -18.37 -14.21 1.62
C LEU A 8 -19.67 -15.01 1.49
N THR A 9 -20.08 -15.23 0.25
CA THR A 9 -21.08 -16.24 -0.07
C THR A 9 -20.55 -17.64 0.29
N ASP A 10 -21.46 -18.60 0.45
CA ASP A 10 -21.08 -19.98 0.75
C ASP A 10 -20.24 -20.59 -0.39
N GLU A 11 -20.61 -20.32 -1.64
CA GLU A 11 -19.90 -20.77 -2.85
C GLU A 11 -18.46 -20.25 -2.91
N GLN A 12 -18.27 -18.94 -2.70
CA GLN A 12 -16.94 -18.33 -2.67
C GLN A 12 -16.09 -18.91 -1.54
N TRP A 13 -16.70 -19.18 -0.38
CA TRP A 13 -16.00 -19.81 0.73
C TRP A 13 -15.56 -21.23 0.38
N GLU A 14 -16.44 -22.04 -0.21
CA GLU A 14 -16.11 -23.42 -0.62
C GLU A 14 -14.93 -23.49 -1.59
N LEU A 15 -14.84 -22.52 -2.50
CA LEU A 15 -13.75 -22.40 -3.46
C LEU A 15 -12.38 -22.17 -2.79
N ILE A 16 -12.31 -21.33 -1.76
CA ILE A 16 -11.05 -21.01 -1.07
C ILE A 16 -10.79 -21.84 0.18
N ALA A 17 -11.82 -22.46 0.77
CA ALA A 17 -11.72 -23.21 2.02
C ALA A 17 -10.59 -24.27 2.03
N PRO A 18 -10.33 -25.03 0.95
CA PRO A 18 -9.26 -26.02 0.89
C PRO A 18 -7.86 -25.43 1.09
N LEU A 19 -7.64 -24.16 0.74
CA LEU A 19 -6.35 -23.48 0.87
C LEU A 19 -5.98 -23.21 2.33
N PHE A 20 -6.98 -23.16 3.21
CA PHE A 20 -6.75 -22.81 4.61
C PHE A 20 -6.41 -24.04 5.44
N PRO A 21 -5.30 -24.02 6.21
CA PRO A 21 -4.94 -25.13 7.09
C PRO A 21 -6.03 -25.34 8.14
N ARG A 22 -6.45 -26.58 8.31
CA ARG A 22 -7.44 -26.94 9.33
C ARG A 22 -6.94 -26.53 10.72
N PRO A 23 -7.74 -25.84 11.54
CA PRO A 23 -7.34 -25.48 12.89
C PRO A 23 -7.06 -26.75 13.70
N LYS A 24 -5.78 -26.98 14.03
CA LYS A 24 -5.39 -28.13 14.85
C LYS A 24 -5.75 -27.85 16.31
N ARG A 25 -6.65 -28.67 16.87
CA ARG A 25 -6.86 -28.71 18.32
C ARG A 25 -5.68 -29.45 18.95
N ARG A 26 -5.25 -29.00 20.13
CA ARG A 26 -4.22 -29.71 20.89
C ARG A 26 -4.73 -31.09 21.32
N ALA A 27 -3.84 -32.08 21.35
CA ALA A 27 -4.17 -33.47 21.71
C ALA A 27 -4.69 -33.60 23.14
N ASP A 28 -4.15 -32.81 24.07
CA ASP A 28 -4.56 -32.69 25.48
C ASP A 28 -5.94 -32.03 25.66
N LYS A 29 -6.57 -31.55 24.57
CA LYS A 29 -7.86 -30.84 24.54
C LYS A 29 -7.94 -29.60 25.45
N ARG A 30 -6.81 -29.14 25.99
CA ARG A 30 -6.73 -28.03 26.95
C ARG A 30 -6.70 -26.67 26.24
N GLY A 31 -7.30 -25.67 26.87
CA GLY A 31 -7.35 -24.29 26.38
C GLY A 31 -8.56 -23.98 25.49
N ARG A 32 -8.67 -22.71 25.08
CA ARG A 32 -9.77 -22.25 24.22
C ARG A 32 -9.66 -22.91 22.83
N PRO A 33 -10.74 -23.51 22.29
CA PRO A 33 -10.72 -24.06 20.95
C PRO A 33 -10.36 -22.98 19.92
N PRO A 34 -9.58 -23.33 18.89
CA PRO A 34 -9.20 -22.37 17.87
C PRO A 34 -10.44 -21.92 17.09
N ALA A 35 -10.52 -20.62 16.79
CA ALA A 35 -11.59 -20.08 15.97
C ALA A 35 -11.59 -20.69 14.55
N ALA A 36 -12.79 -20.86 13.99
CA ALA A 36 -12.99 -21.34 12.64
C ALA A 36 -12.37 -20.39 11.61
N ASN A 37 -11.80 -20.95 10.53
CA ASN A 37 -11.12 -20.14 9.51
C ASN A 37 -12.07 -19.14 8.84
N ARG A 38 -13.28 -19.57 8.46
CA ARG A 38 -14.29 -18.69 7.86
C ARG A 38 -14.62 -17.50 8.76
N ALA A 39 -14.85 -17.74 10.05
CA ALA A 39 -15.19 -16.68 11.00
C ALA A 39 -14.06 -15.65 11.15
N CYS A 40 -12.80 -16.11 11.16
CA CYS A 40 -11.65 -15.21 11.13
C CYS A 40 -11.57 -14.41 9.82
N LEU A 41 -11.80 -15.07 8.68
CA LEU A 41 -11.72 -14.44 7.36
C LEU A 41 -12.79 -13.35 7.21
N GLU A 42 -14.04 -13.63 7.57
CA GLU A 42 -15.14 -12.65 7.56
C GLU A 42 -14.82 -11.43 8.45
N GLY A 43 -14.25 -11.66 9.65
CA GLY A 43 -13.83 -10.57 10.52
C GLY A 43 -12.70 -9.72 9.94
N ILE A 44 -11.76 -10.34 9.22
CA ILE A 44 -10.70 -9.62 8.49
C ILE A 44 -11.30 -8.81 7.35
N LEU A 45 -12.18 -9.41 6.54
CA LEU A 45 -12.84 -8.72 5.42
C LEU A 45 -13.67 -7.54 5.90
N TRP A 46 -14.33 -7.67 7.05
CA TRP A 46 -15.08 -6.56 7.64
C TRP A 46 -14.18 -5.37 7.97
N ILE A 47 -12.99 -5.61 8.55
CA ILE A 47 -12.00 -4.56 8.81
C ILE A 47 -11.49 -3.93 7.50
N LEU A 48 -11.22 -4.74 6.48
CA LEU A 48 -10.73 -4.25 5.18
C LEU A 48 -11.79 -3.42 4.44
N GLN A 49 -13.06 -3.83 4.51
CA GLN A 49 -14.15 -3.11 3.87
C GLN A 49 -14.48 -1.79 4.59
N THR A 50 -14.45 -1.80 5.92
CA THR A 50 -14.84 -0.62 6.73
C THR A 50 -13.68 0.34 7.01
N GLY A 51 -12.43 -0.14 6.93
CA GLY A 51 -11.25 0.60 7.38
C GLY A 51 -11.21 0.85 8.89
N ALA A 52 -12.09 0.22 9.67
CA ALA A 52 -12.18 0.44 11.11
C ALA A 52 -10.93 -0.08 11.84
N ALA A 53 -10.58 0.54 12.97
CA ALA A 53 -9.52 0.00 13.82
C ALA A 53 -9.95 -1.37 14.38
N TRP A 54 -8.99 -2.30 14.52
CA TRP A 54 -9.23 -3.66 15.04
C TRP A 54 -10.01 -3.72 16.35
N ARG A 55 -9.87 -2.74 17.24
CA ARG A 55 -10.60 -2.67 18.52
C ARG A 55 -12.12 -2.55 18.35
N PHE A 56 -12.59 -2.12 17.18
CA PHE A 56 -14.00 -1.94 16.84
C PHE A 56 -14.57 -3.12 16.06
N LEU A 57 -13.82 -4.20 15.91
CA LEU A 57 -14.35 -5.43 15.33
C LEU A 57 -15.54 -5.90 16.19
N PRO A 58 -16.73 -6.13 15.58
CA PRO A 58 -17.90 -6.58 16.31
C PRO A 58 -17.71 -7.93 17.02
N ASP A 59 -18.40 -8.10 18.15
CA ASP A 59 -18.31 -9.30 18.99
C ASP A 59 -18.83 -10.59 18.35
N GLU A 60 -19.53 -10.49 17.21
CA GLU A 60 -19.95 -11.66 16.41
C GLU A 60 -18.75 -12.37 15.74
N PHE A 61 -17.62 -11.67 15.58
CA PHE A 61 -16.39 -12.23 15.03
C PHE A 61 -15.46 -12.74 16.13
N PRO A 62 -14.48 -13.60 15.80
CA PRO A 62 -13.41 -13.95 16.73
C PRO A 62 -12.66 -12.70 17.19
N SER A 63 -11.97 -12.79 18.33
CA SER A 63 -11.31 -11.62 18.92
C SER A 63 -10.37 -10.92 17.93
N PRO A 64 -10.26 -9.58 17.98
CA PRO A 64 -9.44 -8.81 17.05
C PRO A 64 -8.00 -9.34 16.92
N SER A 65 -7.37 -9.67 18.06
CA SER A 65 -6.02 -10.22 18.10
C SER A 65 -5.91 -11.61 17.46
N THR A 66 -7.00 -12.39 17.45
CA THR A 66 -7.04 -13.69 16.77
C THR A 66 -7.12 -13.51 15.26
N CYS A 67 -8.00 -12.62 14.78
CA CYS A 67 -8.12 -12.29 13.37
C CYS A 67 -6.82 -11.70 12.82
N TRP A 68 -6.22 -10.74 13.52
CA TRP A 68 -4.94 -10.14 13.12
C TRP A 68 -3.81 -11.16 13.02
N ARG A 69 -3.59 -11.98 14.05
CA ARG A 69 -2.55 -13.04 14.00
C ARG A 69 -2.80 -14.04 12.89
N ARG A 70 -4.07 -14.31 12.57
CA ARG A 70 -4.45 -15.23 11.50
C ARG A 70 -4.13 -14.65 10.13
N LEU A 71 -4.48 -13.38 9.91
CA LEU A 71 -4.11 -12.63 8.71
C LEU A 71 -2.60 -12.67 8.49
N GLN A 72 -1.82 -12.30 9.51
CA GLN A 72 -0.36 -12.29 9.42
C GLN A 72 0.20 -13.67 9.04
N ARG A 73 -0.27 -14.74 9.71
CA ARG A 73 0.16 -16.11 9.39
C ARG A 73 -0.20 -16.51 7.97
N TRP A 74 -1.40 -16.19 7.49
CA TRP A 74 -1.83 -16.54 6.12
C TRP A 74 -1.09 -15.73 5.06
N GLN A 75 -0.67 -14.50 5.36
CA GLN A 75 0.19 -13.72 4.48
C GLN A 75 1.60 -14.31 4.42
N GLU A 76 2.19 -14.67 5.56
CA GLU A 76 3.50 -15.33 5.64
C GLU A 76 3.51 -16.68 4.91
N GLN A 77 2.39 -17.41 4.94
CA GLN A 77 2.21 -18.69 4.25
C GLN A 77 1.81 -18.55 2.77
N GLY A 78 1.57 -17.34 2.26
CA GLY A 78 1.10 -17.11 0.89
C GLY A 78 -0.39 -17.42 0.64
N ILE A 79 -1.07 -18.11 1.56
CA ILE A 79 -2.49 -18.48 1.48
C ILE A 79 -3.39 -17.29 1.21
N TRP A 80 -3.09 -16.13 1.82
CA TRP A 80 -3.90 -14.93 1.60
C TRP A 80 -3.89 -14.48 0.12
N LEU A 81 -2.70 -14.50 -0.48
CA LEU A 81 -2.52 -14.11 -1.89
C LEU A 81 -3.15 -15.15 -2.81
N GLU A 82 -2.98 -16.44 -2.50
CA GLU A 82 -3.55 -17.53 -3.26
C GLU A 82 -5.08 -17.49 -3.25
N ALA A 83 -5.70 -17.39 -2.08
CA ALA A 83 -7.16 -17.30 -1.94
C ALA A 83 -7.74 -16.09 -2.70
N TRP A 84 -7.06 -14.94 -2.66
CA TRP A 84 -7.46 -13.77 -3.43
C TRP A 84 -7.39 -14.02 -4.94
N ARG A 85 -6.33 -14.66 -5.41
CA ARG A 85 -6.19 -15.05 -6.83
C ARG A 85 -7.23 -16.06 -7.26
N THR A 86 -7.56 -17.04 -6.43
CA THR A 86 -8.60 -18.03 -6.75
C THR A 86 -9.97 -17.36 -6.91
N LEU A 87 -10.32 -16.43 -6.01
CA LEU A 87 -11.56 -15.65 -6.14
C LEU A 87 -11.55 -14.76 -7.38
N LEU A 88 -10.43 -14.10 -7.68
CA LEU A 88 -10.29 -13.30 -8.90
C LEU A 88 -10.42 -14.16 -10.15
N GLY A 89 -9.80 -15.33 -10.20
CA GLY A 89 -9.91 -16.27 -11.32
C GLY A 89 -11.37 -16.70 -11.53
N ALA A 90 -12.09 -17.02 -10.47
CA ALA A 90 -13.52 -17.33 -10.57
C ALA A 90 -14.34 -16.15 -11.11
N LEU A 91 -14.03 -14.90 -10.73
CA LEU A 91 -14.71 -13.73 -11.29
C LEU A 91 -14.34 -13.48 -12.76
N ASP A 92 -13.10 -13.77 -13.14
CA ASP A 92 -12.62 -13.68 -14.53
C ASP A 92 -13.33 -14.68 -15.44
N GLU A 93 -13.42 -15.94 -15.02
CA GLU A 93 -14.13 -17.00 -15.73
C GLU A 93 -15.60 -16.66 -15.95
N ASN A 94 -16.21 -15.93 -15.02
CA ASN A 94 -17.59 -15.44 -15.14
C ASN A 94 -17.71 -14.14 -15.96
N GLY A 95 -16.61 -13.60 -16.50
CA GLY A 95 -16.60 -12.37 -17.28
C GLY A 95 -16.95 -11.12 -16.46
N LEU A 96 -16.82 -11.19 -15.14
CA LEU A 96 -17.15 -10.08 -14.22
C LEU A 96 -15.98 -9.12 -14.02
N LEU A 97 -14.78 -9.47 -14.48
CA LEU A 97 -13.59 -8.62 -14.41
C LEU A 97 -13.37 -7.90 -15.75
N ARG A 98 -13.34 -6.56 -15.70
CA ARG A 98 -12.96 -5.71 -16.82
C ARG A 98 -11.48 -5.37 -16.73
N TRP A 99 -10.64 -6.09 -17.47
CA TRP A 99 -9.18 -5.91 -17.46
C TRP A 99 -8.69 -4.67 -18.20
N ASP A 100 -9.54 -4.07 -19.04
CA ASP A 100 -9.25 -2.83 -19.76
C ASP A 100 -9.15 -1.63 -18.82
N GLU A 101 -9.72 -1.72 -17.62
CA GLU A 101 -9.73 -0.66 -16.61
C GLU A 101 -9.15 -1.19 -15.28
N SER A 102 -7.88 -0.87 -15.00
CA SER A 102 -7.26 -1.17 -13.70
C SER A 102 -7.16 0.07 -12.82
N PHE A 103 -7.83 0.06 -11.67
CA PHE A 103 -7.67 1.09 -10.64
C PHE A 103 -6.47 0.76 -9.75
N LEU A 104 -5.42 1.58 -9.81
CA LEU A 104 -4.35 1.55 -8.81
C LEU A 104 -4.74 2.45 -7.64
N ASP A 105 -5.03 1.86 -6.49
CA ASP A 105 -5.10 2.61 -5.23
C ASP A 105 -3.68 2.89 -4.72
N GLY A 106 -3.40 4.15 -4.39
CA GLY A 106 -2.12 4.63 -3.93
C GLY A 106 -2.20 5.11 -2.50
N SER A 107 -1.54 4.42 -1.57
CA SER A 107 -1.42 4.92 -0.20
C SER A 107 -0.33 6.00 -0.11
N PHE A 108 -0.70 7.24 0.19
CA PHE A 108 0.25 8.32 0.45
C PHE A 108 0.80 8.20 1.88
N ALA A 109 2.06 7.75 2.00
CA ALA A 109 2.78 7.81 3.27
C ALA A 109 3.62 9.11 3.33
N PRO A 110 3.35 10.06 4.25
CA PRO A 110 4.18 11.23 4.40
C PRO A 110 5.59 10.84 4.80
N ALA A 111 6.59 11.40 4.11
CA ALA A 111 7.98 11.24 4.49
C ALA A 111 8.20 11.84 5.89
N LYS A 112 8.47 10.99 6.90
CA LYS A 112 8.65 11.40 8.31
C LYS A 112 9.79 12.41 8.55
N LYS A 113 10.57 12.74 7.53
CA LYS A 113 11.56 13.82 7.53
C LYS A 113 11.47 14.54 6.19
N GLY A 114 10.90 15.74 6.17
CA GLY A 114 11.04 16.66 5.05
C GLY A 114 12.50 17.01 4.86
N ALA A 115 13.22 16.26 4.02
CA ALA A 115 14.58 16.60 3.65
C ALA A 115 14.52 17.76 2.67
N LEU A 116 15.10 18.91 3.03
CA LEU A 116 15.17 20.11 2.17
C LEU A 116 16.04 19.93 0.92
N ARG A 117 16.70 18.77 0.75
CA ARG A 117 17.40 18.30 -0.47
C ARG A 117 17.85 16.85 -0.24
N SER A 118 17.76 15.98 -1.24
CA SER A 118 18.39 14.67 -1.16
C SER A 118 19.91 14.84 -1.14
N GLY A 119 20.55 14.67 0.00
CA GLY A 119 22.01 14.49 0.07
C GLY A 119 22.41 13.18 -0.60
N LYS A 120 23.60 13.13 -1.21
CA LYS A 120 24.17 11.86 -1.66
C LYS A 120 24.33 10.95 -0.43
N PRO A 121 23.79 9.72 -0.40
CA PRO A 121 23.95 8.84 0.74
C PRO A 121 25.44 8.53 0.95
N SER A 122 25.95 8.78 2.16
CA SER A 122 27.36 8.64 2.52
C SER A 122 27.77 7.24 2.97
N ALA A 123 26.84 6.29 3.05
CA ALA A 123 27.13 4.90 3.39
C ALA A 123 26.10 3.97 2.76
N ALA A 124 26.58 2.87 2.19
CA ALA A 124 25.73 1.76 1.77
C ALA A 124 25.10 1.14 3.02
N ARG A 125 23.87 1.53 3.32
CA ARG A 125 23.09 0.92 4.38
C ARG A 125 22.72 -0.49 3.91
N GLU A 126 23.22 -1.50 4.61
CA GLU A 126 22.84 -2.90 4.36
C GLU A 126 21.31 -3.03 4.34
N ARG A 127 20.84 -3.76 3.32
CA ARG A 127 19.44 -3.85 2.94
C ARG A 127 18.68 -4.73 3.95
N SER A 128 17.75 -4.14 4.70
CA SER A 128 16.85 -4.91 5.56
C SER A 128 15.88 -5.78 4.73
N GLY A 129 15.88 -7.08 5.01
CA GLY A 129 15.20 -8.11 4.20
C GLY A 129 13.67 -8.15 4.28
N TRP A 130 13.05 -7.42 5.19
CA TRP A 130 11.60 -7.54 5.45
C TRP A 130 10.74 -6.81 4.41
N TYR A 131 11.17 -5.65 3.92
CA TYR A 131 10.42 -4.86 2.92
C TYR A 131 10.51 -5.45 1.51
N TRP A 132 11.51 -6.28 1.21
CA TRP A 132 11.79 -6.75 -0.15
C TRP A 132 11.10 -8.05 -0.57
N GLN A 133 10.47 -8.80 0.34
CA GLN A 133 9.67 -9.96 -0.08
C GLN A 133 8.36 -9.53 -0.74
N THR A 134 7.67 -8.52 -0.19
CA THR A 134 6.46 -7.93 -0.79
C THR A 134 6.77 -7.18 -2.08
N VAL A 135 7.91 -6.49 -2.15
CA VAL A 135 8.34 -5.74 -3.35
C VAL A 135 8.80 -6.66 -4.48
N LYS A 136 9.36 -7.84 -4.18
CA LYS A 136 9.66 -8.87 -5.21
C LYS A 136 8.39 -9.43 -5.85
N ALA A 137 7.34 -9.69 -5.05
CA ALA A 137 6.08 -10.20 -5.56
C ALA A 137 5.33 -9.21 -6.47
N PHE A 138 5.57 -7.90 -6.32
CA PHE A 138 4.80 -6.86 -7.01
C PHE A 138 5.56 -6.16 -8.16
N ARG A 139 6.88 -6.35 -8.30
CA ARG A 139 7.69 -5.68 -9.34
C ARG A 139 8.06 -6.55 -10.54
N TRP A 140 7.55 -7.77 -10.66
CA TRP A 140 8.06 -8.72 -11.65
C TRP A 140 6.98 -9.56 -12.32
N GLU A 141 6.04 -8.94 -13.03
CA GLU A 141 5.28 -9.64 -14.09
C GLU A 141 4.91 -8.74 -15.28
N PHE A 142 5.02 -7.40 -15.20
CA PHE A 142 4.79 -6.50 -16.35
C PHE A 142 6.03 -5.68 -16.70
N SER A 143 6.90 -6.26 -17.53
CA SER A 143 8.06 -5.58 -18.08
C SER A 143 7.67 -4.65 -19.24
N TRP A 144 7.07 -3.50 -18.94
CA TRP A 144 7.24 -2.36 -19.81
C TRP A 144 8.67 -1.83 -19.62
N LYS A 145 9.51 -2.00 -20.65
CA LYS A 145 10.79 -1.30 -20.74
C LYS A 145 10.49 0.19 -20.80
N VAL A 146 10.44 0.87 -19.66
CA VAL A 146 10.46 2.33 -19.61
C VAL A 146 11.80 2.75 -20.22
N PRO A 147 11.84 3.40 -21.40
CA PRO A 147 13.10 3.89 -21.94
C PRO A 147 13.66 4.86 -20.90
N LEU A 148 14.90 4.64 -20.48
CA LEU A 148 15.64 5.57 -19.64
C LEU A 148 15.54 6.94 -20.28
N ARG A 149 14.73 7.82 -19.66
CA ARG A 149 14.48 9.19 -20.10
C ARG A 149 15.83 9.86 -20.31
N GLN A 150 16.26 9.97 -21.56
CA GLN A 150 17.46 10.69 -21.94
C GLN A 150 17.25 12.10 -21.41
N LYS A 151 18.11 12.53 -20.46
CA LYS A 151 18.02 13.85 -19.87
C LYS A 151 18.28 14.86 -20.98
N LEU A 152 17.22 15.36 -21.60
CA LEU A 152 17.23 16.59 -22.38
C LEU A 152 17.81 17.67 -21.48
N ARG A 153 19.08 18.01 -21.72
CA ARG A 153 19.80 19.10 -21.08
C ARG A 153 19.22 20.41 -21.60
N LEU A 154 18.02 20.76 -21.15
CA LEU A 154 17.49 22.11 -21.35
C LEU A 154 18.33 23.06 -20.50
N ARG A 155 19.36 23.65 -21.13
CA ARG A 155 20.08 24.82 -20.61
C ARG A 155 19.04 25.91 -20.40
N LYS A 156 18.80 26.30 -19.14
CA LYS A 156 18.01 27.51 -18.85
C LYS A 156 18.73 28.73 -19.46
N PRO A 157 18.05 29.59 -20.23
CA PRO A 157 18.67 30.82 -20.71
C PRO A 157 18.99 31.74 -19.52
N ARG A 158 20.22 32.24 -19.49
CA ARG A 158 20.65 33.30 -18.55
C ARG A 158 20.05 34.62 -19.03
N TRP A 159 19.17 35.20 -18.23
CA TRP A 159 18.72 36.58 -18.45
C TRP A 159 19.89 37.56 -18.28
N PRO A 160 20.07 38.56 -19.17
CA PRO A 160 21.12 39.55 -19.01
C PRO A 160 20.79 40.46 -17.82
N LYS A 161 21.77 40.69 -16.94
CA LYS A 161 21.67 41.70 -15.88
C LYS A 161 21.54 43.09 -16.52
N SER A 162 20.49 43.83 -16.17
CA SER A 162 20.32 45.23 -16.54
C SER A 162 21.49 46.06 -16.03
N ARG A 163 22.25 46.69 -16.94
CA ARG A 163 23.26 47.70 -16.60
C ARG A 163 22.56 48.91 -15.95
N SER A 164 22.82 49.13 -14.66
CA SER A 164 22.52 50.40 -14.00
C SER A 164 23.31 51.52 -14.70
N ARG A 165 22.61 52.44 -15.37
CA ARG A 165 23.21 53.67 -15.90
C ARG A 165 23.66 54.53 -14.72
N SER A 166 24.97 54.62 -14.53
CA SER A 166 25.61 55.68 -13.77
C SER A 166 25.35 57.02 -14.45
N ARG A 167 24.68 57.95 -13.78
CA ARG A 167 24.71 59.38 -14.11
C ARG A 167 25.59 60.07 -13.08
N ALA A 168 26.78 60.46 -13.51
CA ALA A 168 27.66 61.35 -12.78
C ALA A 168 27.80 62.66 -13.56
N ALA A 169 27.84 63.76 -12.80
CA ALA A 169 28.14 65.16 -13.18
C ALA A 169 27.03 65.88 -14.00
N ALA A 170 26.70 67.16 -13.77
CA ALA A 170 27.50 68.24 -13.20
C ALA A 170 26.62 69.40 -12.65
N ARG A 171 27.10 70.01 -11.54
CA ARG A 171 27.23 71.45 -11.24
C ARG A 171 26.04 72.40 -11.50
N ASP A 172 25.42 72.97 -10.46
CA ASP A 172 25.89 74.15 -9.68
C ASP A 172 25.48 75.50 -10.30
N ARG A 173 24.59 76.25 -9.60
CA ARG A 173 24.70 77.70 -9.31
C ARG A 173 23.46 78.30 -8.60
N ASN A 174 23.73 78.92 -7.43
CA ASN A 174 23.15 80.12 -6.78
C ASN A 174 21.65 80.19 -6.38
N ARG A 175 21.28 80.49 -5.12
CA ARG A 175 21.24 81.81 -4.39
C ARG A 175 20.41 82.86 -5.16
N SER A 176 19.44 83.61 -4.63
CA SER A 176 18.93 83.94 -3.28
C SER A 176 17.50 84.51 -3.45
N ALA A 177 16.88 84.89 -2.31
CA ALA A 177 15.78 85.85 -2.18
C ALA A 177 15.87 87.07 -3.11
#